data_AF-A0A931IKQ1-F1
#
_entry.id   AF-A0A931IKQ1-F1
#
_cell.length_a   1.000
_cell.length_b   1.000
_cell.length_c   1.000
_cell.angle_alpha   90.00
_cell.angle_beta   90.00
_cell.angle_gamma   90.00
#
_symmetry.space_group_name_H-M   'P 1'
#
loop_
_entity.id
_entity.type
_entity.pdbx_description
1 polymer ?
#
loop_
_entity_poly.entity_id
_entity_poly.type
_entity_poly.pdbx_seq_one_letter_code
_entity_poly.pdbx_strand_id
1 'polypeptide(L)'
;MENTPLGKIIKNYASNKFTLEQIMSHFVKLTSTESSELREKYISKFVGDESIYLKYKIDTEPSTYLWNSFRSNVTSMDINELTNNFPLSNHLFMFWDYNSANHPMFNLGREFVFKISSEQLLNNYLKFPSDTYFFDESFESTLLITHEDFNYDVQQFLLLK
;
A
#
# COMPACT_ATOMS: atom_id res chain seq x y z
N MET A 1 23.67 11.01 -17.35
CA MET A 1 22.44 10.43 -16.74
C MET A 1 22.25 10.81 -15.26
N GLU A 2 23.15 11.57 -14.62
CA GLU A 2 23.15 11.74 -13.15
C GLU A 2 22.23 12.83 -12.57
N ASN A 3 21.59 13.66 -13.41
CA ASN A 3 20.79 14.81 -12.95
C ASN A 3 19.28 14.66 -13.18
N THR A 4 18.81 13.47 -13.57
CA THR A 4 17.37 13.20 -13.62
C THR A 4 16.85 12.92 -12.21
N PRO A 5 15.56 13.20 -11.92
CA PRO A 5 14.90 12.75 -10.69
C PRO A 5 15.14 11.25 -10.44
N LEU A 6 15.14 10.46 -11.52
CA LEU A 6 15.47 9.03 -11.54
C LEU A 6 16.91 8.73 -11.07
N GLY A 7 17.91 9.48 -11.55
CA GLY A 7 19.31 9.34 -11.12
C GLY A 7 19.50 9.64 -9.63
N LYS A 8 18.67 10.53 -9.05
CA LYS A 8 18.65 10.81 -7.60
C LYS A 8 17.93 9.73 -6.81
N ILE A 9 16.78 9.23 -7.30
CA ILE A 9 16.03 8.13 -6.66
C ILE A 9 16.87 6.84 -6.63
N ILE A 10 17.55 6.50 -7.73
CA ILE A 10 18.42 5.31 -7.82
C ILE A 10 19.69 5.46 -6.96
N LYS A 11 20.31 6.66 -6.89
CA LYS A 11 21.42 6.90 -5.95
C LYS A 11 20.98 6.82 -4.50
N ASN A 12 19.77 7.31 -4.17
CA ASN A 12 19.18 7.15 -2.85
C ASN A 12 18.88 5.67 -2.52
N TYR A 13 18.39 4.89 -3.48
CA TYR A 13 18.12 3.45 -3.37
C TYR A 13 19.35 2.63 -2.94
N ALA A 14 20.52 2.89 -3.55
CA ALA A 14 21.78 2.24 -3.15
C ALA A 14 22.31 2.69 -1.76
N SER A 15 21.75 3.77 -1.20
CA SER A 15 22.19 4.38 0.07
C SER A 15 21.18 4.28 1.21
N ASN A 16 19.97 3.75 0.98
CA ASN A 16 18.90 3.69 1.98
C ASN A 16 19.18 2.61 3.04
N LYS A 17 19.95 3.04 4.05
CA LYS A 17 20.41 2.29 5.23
C LYS A 17 19.33 1.97 6.26
N PHE A 18 18.09 2.41 6.05
CA PHE A 18 17.07 2.25 7.09
C PHE A 18 16.66 0.78 7.25
N THR A 19 16.77 0.25 8.46
CA THR A 19 16.20 -1.04 8.83
C THR A 19 14.67 -0.99 8.74
N LEU A 20 14.02 -2.15 8.69
CA LEU A 20 12.55 -2.22 8.75
C LEU A 20 11.99 -1.52 9.99
N GLU A 21 12.68 -1.66 11.13
CA GLU A 21 12.34 -0.97 12.38
C GLU A 21 12.41 0.55 12.25
N GLN A 22 13.46 1.07 11.60
CA GLN A 22 13.57 2.51 11.36
C GLN A 22 12.45 3.02 10.47
N ILE A 23 12.08 2.28 9.42
CA ILE A 23 10.95 2.64 8.54
C ILE A 23 9.65 2.68 9.34
N MET A 24 9.35 1.62 10.09
CA MET A 24 8.14 1.53 10.90
C MET A 24 8.06 2.61 11.98
N SER A 25 9.21 3.06 12.52
CA SER A 25 9.25 4.13 13.54
C SER A 25 8.70 5.48 13.05
N HIS A 26 8.63 5.68 11.74
CA HIS A 26 8.11 6.89 11.16
C HIS A 26 6.63 6.81 10.74
N PHE A 27 5.98 5.65 10.92
CA PHE A 27 4.56 5.53 10.66
C PHE A 27 3.76 6.19 11.76
N VAL A 28 2.74 6.94 11.38
CA VAL A 28 1.75 7.45 12.34
C VAL A 28 0.55 6.52 12.32
N LYS A 29 0.48 5.65 13.32
CA LYS A 29 -0.66 4.77 13.56
C LYS A 29 -1.89 5.59 13.91
N LEU A 30 -2.99 5.41 13.17
CA LEU A 30 -4.27 6.04 13.47
C LEU A 30 -4.99 5.32 14.61
N THR A 31 -5.98 6.01 15.20
CA THR A 31 -6.86 5.35 16.17
C THR A 31 -7.69 4.25 15.50
N SER A 32 -8.22 3.33 16.31
CA SER A 32 -9.09 2.26 15.79
C SER A 32 -10.32 2.81 15.07
N THR A 33 -10.92 3.88 15.61
CA THR A 33 -12.08 4.55 14.99
C THR A 33 -11.73 5.14 13.63
N GLU A 34 -10.67 5.97 13.55
CA GLU A 34 -10.23 6.57 12.28
C GLU A 34 -9.85 5.50 11.26
N SER A 35 -9.17 4.43 11.70
CA SER A 35 -8.79 3.31 10.84
C SER A 35 -10.01 2.59 10.27
N SER A 36 -11.03 2.35 11.10
CA SER A 36 -12.28 1.72 10.68
C SER A 36 -13.02 2.60 9.66
N GLU A 37 -13.16 3.90 9.93
CA GLU A 37 -13.85 4.85 9.04
C GLU A 37 -13.15 4.96 7.68
N LEU A 38 -11.82 5.06 7.67
CA LEU A 38 -11.05 5.13 6.43
C LEU A 38 -11.13 3.85 5.61
N ARG A 39 -11.05 2.67 6.25
CA ARG A 39 -11.17 1.38 5.55
C ARG A 39 -12.58 1.19 4.99
N GLU A 40 -13.62 1.58 5.73
CA GLU A 40 -15.00 1.55 5.22
C GLU A 40 -15.16 2.41 3.98
N LYS A 41 -14.66 3.66 4.03
CA LYS A 41 -14.68 4.56 2.88
C LYS A 41 -13.88 4.02 1.70
N TYR A 42 -12.70 3.46 1.96
CA TYR A 42 -11.85 2.84 0.94
C TYR A 42 -12.59 1.70 0.22
N ILE A 43 -13.15 0.77 1.00
CA ILE A 43 -13.82 -0.41 0.47
C ILE A 43 -15.07 0.02 -0.31
N SER A 44 -15.87 0.94 0.22
CA SER A 44 -17.03 1.51 -0.47
C SER A 44 -16.66 2.11 -1.84
N LYS A 45 -15.55 2.85 -1.93
CA LYS A 45 -15.10 3.50 -3.16
C LYS A 45 -14.55 2.50 -4.19
N PHE A 46 -13.60 1.65 -3.82
CA PHE A 46 -12.83 0.85 -4.79
C PHE A 46 -13.37 -0.57 -5.03
N VAL A 47 -14.14 -1.11 -4.08
CA VAL A 47 -14.74 -2.45 -4.16
C VAL A 47 -16.27 -2.38 -4.24
N GLY A 48 -16.85 -1.47 -3.45
CA GLY A 48 -18.24 -1.09 -3.31
C GLY A 48 -19.28 -2.20 -3.08
N ASP A 49 -18.87 -3.45 -2.91
CA ASP A 49 -19.74 -4.49 -2.37
C ASP A 49 -19.70 -4.44 -0.83
N GLU A 50 -20.79 -3.98 -0.23
CA GLU A 50 -20.96 -3.90 1.23
C GLU A 50 -20.86 -5.27 1.92
N SER A 51 -21.19 -6.37 1.23
CA SER A 51 -21.05 -7.72 1.77
C SER A 51 -19.58 -8.12 1.93
N ILE A 52 -18.70 -7.59 1.07
CA ILE A 52 -17.25 -7.78 1.15
C ILE A 52 -16.68 -6.94 2.30
N TYR A 53 -17.19 -5.72 2.53
CA TYR A 53 -16.84 -4.93 3.70
C TYR A 53 -17.15 -5.66 5.02
N LEU A 54 -18.37 -6.22 5.14
CA LEU A 54 -18.78 -6.96 6.33
C LEU A 54 -17.90 -8.19 6.56
N LYS A 55 -17.59 -8.95 5.51
CA LYS A 55 -16.64 -10.06 5.58
C LYS A 55 -15.28 -9.56 6.05
N TYR A 56 -14.71 -8.57 5.38
CA TYR A 56 -13.37 -8.04 5.65
C TYR A 56 -13.21 -7.45 7.07
N LYS A 57 -14.29 -6.91 7.65
CA LYS A 57 -14.33 -6.41 9.04
C LYS A 57 -14.33 -7.54 10.08
N ILE A 58 -14.91 -8.68 9.75
CA ILE A 58 -15.09 -9.83 10.65
C ILE A 58 -14.04 -10.92 10.36
N ASP A 59 -13.32 -10.85 9.23
CA ASP A 59 -12.52 -11.95 8.72
C ASP A 59 -11.27 -12.20 9.58
N THR A 60 -11.33 -13.32 10.31
CA THR A 60 -10.21 -13.87 11.06
C THR A 60 -9.33 -14.78 10.19
N GLU A 61 -9.76 -15.12 8.97
CA GLU A 61 -9.09 -16.07 8.08
C GLU A 61 -8.92 -15.53 6.64
N PRO A 62 -8.00 -16.08 5.82
CA PRO A 62 -7.69 -15.56 4.49
C PRO A 62 -8.71 -16.09 3.47
N SER A 63 -9.96 -15.63 3.53
CA SER A 63 -10.96 -16.12 2.57
C SER A 63 -10.85 -15.40 1.22
N THR A 64 -10.46 -14.11 1.20
CA THR A 64 -10.33 -13.31 -0.03
C THR A 64 -9.45 -12.07 0.16
N TYR A 65 -8.51 -11.82 -0.76
CA TYR A 65 -7.80 -10.54 -0.85
C TYR A 65 -8.72 -9.43 -1.35
N LEU A 66 -8.56 -8.21 -0.84
CA LEU A 66 -9.45 -7.09 -1.17
C LEU A 66 -9.35 -6.72 -2.66
N TRP A 67 -8.16 -6.85 -3.24
CA TRP A 67 -7.89 -6.54 -4.64
C TRP A 67 -8.62 -7.44 -5.64
N ASN A 68 -8.99 -8.67 -5.26
CA ASN A 68 -9.83 -9.55 -6.07
C ASN A 68 -11.24 -8.98 -6.30
N SER A 69 -11.61 -7.96 -5.54
CA SER A 69 -12.96 -7.39 -5.51
C SER A 69 -13.01 -5.98 -6.11
N PHE A 70 -11.93 -5.50 -6.72
CA PHE A 70 -11.90 -4.16 -7.33
C PHE A 70 -12.90 -4.04 -8.49
N ARG A 71 -13.59 -2.89 -8.54
CA ARG A 71 -14.63 -2.61 -9.54
C ARG A 71 -14.11 -2.14 -10.89
N SER A 72 -12.92 -1.55 -10.88
CA SER A 72 -12.32 -0.92 -12.05
C SER A 72 -11.21 -1.77 -12.61
N ASN A 73 -10.84 -1.49 -13.86
CA ASN A 73 -9.64 -2.08 -14.45
C ASN A 73 -8.41 -1.64 -13.65
N VAL A 74 -7.61 -2.62 -13.28
CA VAL A 74 -6.32 -2.40 -12.63
C VAL A 74 -5.26 -2.17 -13.68
N THR A 75 -4.46 -1.13 -13.54
CA THR A 75 -3.27 -0.92 -14.37
C THR A 75 -2.05 -1.39 -13.62
N SER A 76 -1.34 -2.39 -14.16
CA SER A 76 -0.01 -2.75 -13.66
C SER A 76 1.00 -1.70 -14.11
N MET A 77 1.89 -1.31 -13.20
CA MET A 77 2.89 -0.28 -13.41
C MET A 77 4.23 -0.68 -12.82
N ASP A 78 5.31 -0.15 -13.40
CA ASP A 78 6.63 -0.18 -12.76
C ASP A 78 6.83 1.02 -11.80
N ILE A 79 7.96 1.04 -11.09
CA ILE A 79 8.31 2.12 -10.16
C ILE A 79 8.47 3.49 -10.86
N ASN A 80 8.85 3.52 -12.14
CA ASN A 80 9.00 4.76 -12.89
C ASN A 80 7.63 5.34 -13.24
N GLU A 81 6.72 4.48 -13.68
CA GLU A 81 5.32 4.81 -13.98
C GLU A 81 4.58 5.27 -12.73
N LEU A 82 4.87 4.68 -11.57
CA LEU A 82 4.29 5.09 -10.29
C LEU A 82 4.45 6.59 -10.05
N THR A 83 5.66 7.11 -10.22
CA THR A 83 5.97 8.53 -9.93
C THR A 83 5.21 9.52 -10.82
N ASN A 84 4.69 9.06 -11.96
CA ASN A 84 3.95 9.88 -12.91
C ASN A 84 2.43 9.69 -12.81
N ASN A 85 1.96 8.60 -12.22
CA ASN A 85 0.56 8.19 -12.29
C ASN A 85 -0.18 8.14 -10.95
N PHE A 86 0.55 8.07 -9.83
CA PHE A 86 -0.02 8.06 -8.48
C PHE A 86 0.22 9.40 -7.79
N PRO A 87 -0.78 9.98 -7.09
CA PRO A 87 -0.65 11.26 -6.41
C PRO A 87 0.32 11.15 -5.22
N LEU A 88 1.61 11.38 -5.50
CA LEU A 88 2.62 11.41 -4.46
C LEU A 88 2.38 12.61 -3.53
N SER A 89 2.04 12.32 -2.28
CA SER A 89 1.83 13.31 -1.22
C SER A 89 2.64 12.97 0.05
N ASN A 90 2.73 13.93 0.97
CA ASN A 90 3.25 13.69 2.32
C ASN A 90 2.23 13.02 3.25
N HIS A 91 1.01 12.77 2.76
CA HIS A 91 -0.12 12.28 3.52
C HIS A 91 -0.77 11.10 2.78
N LEU A 92 -0.01 10.01 2.64
CA LEU A 92 -0.56 8.75 2.19
C LEU A 92 -1.06 7.98 3.40
N PHE A 93 -2.13 7.23 3.20
CA PHE A 93 -2.61 6.20 4.10
C PHE A 93 -2.17 4.84 3.60
N MET A 94 -1.85 3.96 4.52
CA MET A 94 -1.41 2.61 4.26
C MET A 94 -2.14 1.64 5.17
N PHE A 95 -2.61 0.54 4.60
CA PHE A 95 -2.97 -0.69 5.33
C PHE A 95 -2.62 -1.89 4.46
N TRP A 96 -2.77 -3.09 5.02
CA TRP A 96 -2.48 -4.33 4.31
C TRP A 96 -3.58 -5.36 4.59
N ASP A 97 -3.69 -6.35 3.71
CA ASP A 97 -4.58 -7.49 3.91
C ASP A 97 -4.01 -8.48 4.94
N TYR A 98 -3.88 -9.75 4.56
CA TYR A 98 -3.72 -10.86 5.48
C TYR A 98 -2.32 -10.89 6.10
N ASN A 99 -2.25 -11.47 7.29
CA ASN A 99 -1.02 -11.64 8.05
C ASN A 99 -0.16 -12.76 7.45
N SER A 100 0.82 -12.42 6.63
CA SER A 100 1.94 -13.35 6.42
C SER A 100 2.73 -13.36 7.75
N ALA A 101 2.54 -14.38 8.59
CA ALA A 101 3.09 -14.45 9.96
C ALA A 101 4.61 -14.18 10.09
N ASN A 102 5.33 -14.15 8.97
CA ASN A 102 6.77 -13.97 8.88
C ASN A 102 7.21 -12.51 8.61
N HIS A 103 6.33 -11.55 8.30
CA HIS A 103 6.74 -10.17 8.04
C HIS A 103 6.58 -9.28 9.30
N PRO A 104 7.65 -8.60 9.79
CA PRO A 104 7.58 -7.86 11.05
C PRO A 104 6.54 -6.73 11.10
N MET A 105 6.16 -6.16 9.96
CA MET A 105 5.14 -5.10 9.89
C MET A 105 3.75 -5.57 10.31
N PHE A 106 3.43 -6.87 10.19
CA PHE A 106 2.13 -7.38 10.60
C PHE A 106 1.92 -7.31 12.13
N ASN A 107 3.00 -7.23 12.92
CA ASN A 107 2.92 -7.03 14.36
C ASN A 107 2.36 -5.65 14.75
N LEU A 108 2.26 -4.71 13.81
CA LEU A 108 1.68 -3.39 14.05
C LEU A 108 0.14 -3.40 14.16
N GLY A 109 -0.49 -4.47 13.69
CA GLY A 109 -1.93 -4.70 13.68
C GLY A 109 -2.59 -4.32 12.35
N ARG A 110 -3.20 -5.31 11.67
CA ARG A 110 -3.89 -5.17 10.37
C ARG A 110 -5.17 -4.35 10.43
N GLU A 111 -5.72 -4.18 11.63
CA GLU A 111 -6.91 -3.38 11.88
C GLU A 111 -6.65 -1.88 11.77
N PHE A 112 -5.38 -1.48 11.79
CA PHE A 112 -4.97 -0.09 11.78
C PHE A 112 -4.58 0.41 10.39
N VAL A 113 -4.88 1.68 10.16
CA VAL A 113 -4.35 2.46 9.05
C VAL A 113 -3.18 3.30 9.57
N PHE A 114 -2.15 3.43 8.75
CA PHE A 114 -0.94 4.18 9.06
C PHE A 114 -0.80 5.34 8.09
N LYS A 115 -0.45 6.53 8.58
CA LYS A 115 0.00 7.63 7.71
C LYS A 115 1.48 7.47 7.41
N ILE A 116 1.82 7.64 6.14
CA ILE A 116 3.19 7.61 5.62
C ILE A 116 3.39 8.71 4.57
N SER A 117 4.64 9.02 4.24
CA SER A 117 4.99 9.91 3.13
C SER A 117 5.30 9.12 1.86
N SER A 118 5.15 9.77 0.71
CA SER A 118 5.60 9.21 -0.57
C SER A 118 7.09 8.93 -0.60
N GLU A 119 7.90 9.72 0.12
CA GLU A 119 9.33 9.44 0.27
C GLU A 119 9.56 8.09 0.95
N GLN A 120 8.82 7.77 2.01
CA GLN A 120 8.91 6.47 2.68
C GLN A 120 8.51 5.32 1.77
N LEU A 121 7.43 5.48 1.00
CA LEU A 121 6.99 4.50 0.01
C LEU A 121 8.07 4.28 -1.06
N LEU A 122 8.48 5.32 -1.78
CA LEU A 122 9.39 5.19 -2.92
C LEU A 122 10.78 4.69 -2.52
N ASN A 123 11.26 5.07 -1.33
CA ASN A 123 12.57 4.66 -0.84
C ASN A 123 12.59 3.23 -0.27
N ASN A 124 11.44 2.65 0.06
CA ASN A 124 11.36 1.39 0.80
C ASN A 124 10.33 0.40 0.26
N TYR A 125 9.77 0.60 -0.94
CA TYR A 125 8.67 -0.21 -1.48
C TYR A 125 8.91 -1.73 -1.37
N LEU A 126 10.13 -2.19 -1.69
CA LEU A 126 10.54 -3.61 -1.57
C LEU A 126 10.52 -4.19 -0.15
N LYS A 127 10.42 -3.36 0.88
CA LYS A 127 10.36 -3.76 2.29
C LYS A 127 8.95 -3.76 2.84
N PHE A 128 7.97 -3.28 2.08
CA PHE A 128 6.57 -3.46 2.45
C PHE A 128 6.14 -4.88 2.12
N PRO A 129 5.27 -5.50 2.95
CA PRO A 129 4.71 -6.79 2.60
C PRO A 129 3.82 -6.65 1.36
N SER A 130 3.56 -7.75 0.70
CA SER A 130 2.51 -7.76 -0.31
C SER A 130 1.13 -7.63 0.27
N ASP A 131 0.21 -7.32 -0.63
CA ASP A 131 -1.17 -6.95 -0.36
C ASP A 131 -1.26 -5.71 0.53
N THR A 132 -0.34 -4.76 0.29
CA THR A 132 -0.33 -3.44 0.94
C THR A 132 -0.94 -2.40 0.02
N TYR A 133 -1.90 -1.65 0.54
CA TYR A 133 -2.66 -0.62 -0.14
C TYR A 133 -2.19 0.75 0.31
N PHE A 134 -2.05 1.67 -0.65
CA PHE A 134 -1.74 3.07 -0.44
C PHE A 134 -2.78 3.93 -1.15
N PHE A 135 -3.20 5.02 -0.50
CA PHE A 135 -4.17 5.97 -1.03
C PHE A 135 -4.00 7.31 -0.32
N ASP A 136 -4.60 8.37 -0.85
CA ASP A 136 -4.63 9.68 -0.21
C ASP A 136 -6.06 10.06 0.23
N GLU A 137 -6.23 11.26 0.78
CA GLU A 137 -7.53 11.76 1.26
C GLU A 137 -8.57 11.93 0.14
N SER A 138 -8.16 11.97 -1.13
CA SER A 138 -9.06 12.13 -2.27
C SER A 138 -9.84 10.86 -2.57
N PHE A 139 -9.26 9.68 -2.30
CA PHE A 139 -9.77 8.38 -2.73
C PHE A 139 -9.98 8.28 -4.26
N GLU A 140 -9.35 9.14 -5.06
CA GLU A 140 -9.42 9.10 -6.52
C GLU A 140 -8.45 8.10 -7.14
N SER A 141 -7.52 7.57 -6.35
CA SER A 141 -6.71 6.44 -6.76
C SER A 141 -6.23 5.63 -5.58
N THR A 142 -5.90 4.38 -5.84
CA THR A 142 -5.18 3.52 -4.90
C THR A 142 -4.08 2.75 -5.59
N LEU A 143 -2.96 2.67 -4.90
CA LEU A 143 -1.83 1.85 -5.26
C LEU A 143 -1.84 0.59 -4.40
N LEU A 144 -1.66 -0.57 -5.01
CA LEU A 144 -1.46 -1.84 -4.34
C LEU A 144 -0.08 -2.38 -4.68
N ILE A 145 0.66 -2.82 -3.66
CA ILE A 145 1.86 -3.65 -3.81
C ILE A 145 1.44 -5.11 -3.63
N THR A 146 1.67 -5.95 -4.63
CA THR A 146 1.41 -7.40 -4.53
C THR A 146 2.55 -8.24 -5.11
N HIS A 147 2.68 -9.48 -4.66
CA HIS A 147 3.57 -10.51 -5.20
C HIS A 147 2.84 -11.40 -6.22
N GLU A 148 1.54 -11.20 -6.42
CA GLU A 148 0.79 -11.96 -7.41
C GLU A 148 1.16 -11.48 -8.80
N ASP A 149 1.80 -12.37 -9.52
CA ASP A 149 2.13 -12.21 -10.91
C ASP A 149 0.98 -12.56 -11.82
N PHE A 150 0.71 -11.67 -12.77
CA PHE A 150 0.41 -12.14 -14.11
C PHE A 150 1.69 -12.58 -14.87
N ASN A 151 2.93 -12.29 -14.39
CA ASN A 151 4.24 -12.90 -14.80
C ASN A 151 5.48 -12.54 -13.89
N TYR A 152 5.98 -13.51 -13.09
CA TYR A 152 7.21 -13.67 -12.25
C TYR A 152 7.88 -12.56 -11.34
N ASP A 153 8.07 -12.94 -10.05
CA ASP A 153 9.04 -12.60 -8.98
C ASP A 153 9.27 -11.12 -8.59
N VAL A 154 8.44 -10.19 -9.08
CA VAL A 154 8.62 -8.75 -8.83
C VAL A 154 7.39 -8.19 -8.09
N GLN A 155 7.62 -7.35 -7.07
CA GLN A 155 6.52 -6.55 -6.50
C GLN A 155 5.88 -5.71 -7.61
N GLN A 156 4.61 -5.94 -7.88
CA GLN A 156 3.85 -5.19 -8.87
C GLN A 156 3.11 -4.03 -8.21
N PHE A 157 3.07 -2.90 -8.91
CA PHE A 157 2.25 -1.77 -8.53
C PHE A 157 0.96 -1.81 -9.33
N LEU A 158 -0.14 -2.02 -8.64
CA LEU A 158 -1.47 -2.03 -9.21
C LEU A 158 -2.15 -0.69 -8.90
N LEU A 159 -2.46 0.09 -9.93
CA LEU A 159 -3.16 1.37 -9.80
C LEU A 159 -4.62 1.23 -10.22
N LEU A 160 -5.51 1.60 -9.30
CA LEU A 160 -6.90 1.89 -9.58
C LEU A 160 -7.12 3.40 -9.57
N LYS A 161 -7.94 3.90 -10.49
CA LYS A 161 -8.48 5.26 -10.52
C LYS A 161 -10.00 5.21 -10.44
#